data_AF-A0A6S7BVF0-F1
#
_entry.id   AF-A0A6S7BVF0-F1
#
_cell.length_a   1.000
_cell.length_b   1.000
_cell.length_c   1.000
_cell.angle_alpha   90.00
_cell.angle_beta   90.00
_cell.angle_gamma   90.00
#
_symmetry.space_group_name_H-M   'P 1'
#
loop_
_entity.id
_entity.type
_entity.pdbx_description
1 polymer ?
#
loop_
_entity_poly.entity_id
_entity_poly.type
_entity_poly.pdbx_seq_one_letter_code
_entity_poly.pdbx_strand_id
1 'polypeptide(L)'
;MTAQTCHRIDLAREQLEMALDAFLERHRFASAITLASAAERVLGQALLNKGQQAGVDWKFDAADLAHTKLHGRPLDSKTFNDADNCVTAALRHFDKADAPDFEADLEEAACWMLVRACENAHRLGLTVQGFDAFNDWFYQHTVGV
;
A
#
# COMPACT_ATOMS: atom_id res chain seq x y z
N MET A 1 -25.16 7.11 -21.34
CA MET A 1 -23.89 6.43 -21.02
C MET A 1 -24.11 4.93 -21.19
N THR A 2 -23.23 4.22 -21.91
CA THR A 2 -23.32 2.77 -22.12
C THR A 2 -22.41 2.05 -21.12
N ALA A 3 -22.90 0.95 -20.54
CA ALA A 3 -22.07 0.12 -19.66
C ALA A 3 -20.96 -0.58 -20.47
N GLN A 4 -19.75 -0.61 -19.93
CA GLN A 4 -18.60 -1.30 -20.50
C GLN A 4 -18.11 -2.38 -19.53
N THR A 5 -17.65 -3.51 -20.05
CA THR A 5 -16.95 -4.53 -19.26
C THR A 5 -15.53 -4.06 -18.99
N CYS A 6 -15.16 -3.90 -17.72
CA CYS A 6 -13.83 -3.50 -17.29
C CYS A 6 -13.12 -4.64 -16.53
N HIS A 7 -11.81 -4.78 -16.73
CA HIS A 7 -11.01 -5.76 -16.04
C HIS A 7 -10.45 -5.18 -14.73
N ARG A 8 -10.80 -5.79 -13.59
CA ARG A 8 -10.49 -5.22 -12.26
C ARG A 8 -8.99 -5.06 -12.00
N ILE A 9 -8.16 -5.99 -12.49
CA ILE A 9 -6.70 -5.93 -12.34
C ILE A 9 -6.13 -4.75 -13.14
N ASP A 10 -6.67 -4.50 -14.33
CA ASP A 10 -6.18 -3.42 -15.19
C ASP A 10 -6.50 -2.05 -14.59
N LEU A 11 -7.71 -1.90 -14.02
CA LEU A 11 -8.09 -0.71 -13.27
C LEU A 11 -7.25 -0.51 -12.00
N ALA A 12 -6.92 -1.60 -11.29
CA ALA A 12 -6.04 -1.52 -10.12
C ALA A 12 -4.61 -1.13 -10.50
N ARG A 13 -4.10 -1.62 -11.63
CA ARG A 13 -2.82 -1.17 -12.19
C ARG A 13 -2.86 0.32 -12.51
N GLU A 14 -3.89 0.79 -13.22
CA GLU A 14 -4.06 2.22 -13.54
C GLU A 14 -4.09 3.08 -12.26
N GLN A 15 -4.82 2.63 -11.23
CA GLN A 15 -4.81 3.30 -9.92
C GLN A 15 -3.42 3.37 -9.30
N LEU A 16 -2.63 2.30 -9.39
CA LEU A 16 -1.26 2.27 -8.88
C LEU A 16 -0.34 3.23 -9.66
N GLU A 17 -0.45 3.27 -10.99
CA GLU A 17 0.32 4.19 -11.84
C GLU A 17 0.00 5.65 -11.49
N MET A 18 -1.28 5.98 -11.34
CA MET A 18 -1.71 7.31 -10.88
C MET A 18 -1.25 7.64 -9.45
N ALA A 19 -1.15 6.63 -8.59
CA ALA A 19 -0.64 6.81 -7.23
C ALA A 19 0.86 7.14 -7.22
N LEU A 20 1.63 6.50 -8.08
CA LEU A 20 3.07 6.75 -8.26
C LEU A 20 3.31 8.18 -8.77
N ASP A 21 2.56 8.61 -9.78
CA ASP A 21 2.63 9.99 -10.29
C ASP A 21 2.31 11.02 -9.19
N ALA A 22 1.20 10.81 -8.46
CA ALA A 22 0.79 11.69 -7.36
C ALA A 22 1.86 11.79 -6.25
N PHE A 23 2.56 10.69 -5.97
CA PHE A 23 3.64 10.66 -4.99
C PHE A 23 4.89 11.41 -5.48
N LEU A 24 5.30 11.17 -6.73
CA LEU A 24 6.46 11.79 -7.33
C LEU A 24 6.30 13.30 -7.53
N GLU A 25 5.07 13.79 -7.59
CA GLU A 25 4.77 15.23 -7.55
C GLU A 25 5.06 15.88 -6.17
N ARG A 26 5.38 15.11 -5.11
CA ARG A 26 5.81 15.57 -3.77
C ARG A 26 4.80 16.39 -2.96
N HIS A 27 3.54 16.48 -3.38
CA HIS A 27 2.51 17.25 -2.66
C HIS A 27 1.12 16.62 -2.66
N ARG A 28 0.94 15.43 -3.27
CA ARG A 28 -0.37 14.76 -3.38
C ARG A 28 -0.39 13.41 -2.64
N PHE A 29 0.24 13.36 -1.47
CA PHE A 29 0.40 12.13 -0.70
C PHE A 29 -0.92 11.50 -0.27
N ALA A 30 -1.92 12.29 0.15
CA ALA A 30 -3.24 11.76 0.47
C ALA A 30 -3.90 11.04 -0.72
N SER A 31 -3.74 11.60 -1.94
CA SER A 31 -4.23 10.96 -3.17
C SER A 31 -3.44 9.70 -3.51
N ALA A 32 -2.11 9.75 -3.38
CA ALA A 32 -1.25 8.58 -3.57
C ALA A 32 -1.64 7.42 -2.63
N ILE A 33 -1.80 7.68 -1.33
CA ILE A 33 -2.24 6.68 -0.34
C ILE A 33 -3.61 6.09 -0.72
N THR A 34 -4.56 6.94 -1.11
CA THR A 34 -5.91 6.50 -1.45
C THR A 34 -5.92 5.57 -2.66
N LEU A 35 -5.22 5.96 -3.73
CA LEU A 35 -5.16 5.18 -4.97
C LEU A 35 -4.33 3.90 -4.78
N ALA A 36 -3.17 3.99 -4.11
CA ALA A 36 -2.32 2.85 -3.82
C ALA A 36 -3.02 1.83 -2.93
N SER A 37 -3.78 2.26 -1.92
CA SER A 37 -4.52 1.33 -1.04
C SER A 37 -5.70 0.66 -1.74
N ALA A 38 -6.36 1.33 -2.69
CA ALA A 38 -7.35 0.71 -3.55
C ALA A 38 -6.71 -0.37 -4.46
N ALA A 39 -5.58 -0.03 -5.10
CA ALA A 39 -4.83 -0.94 -5.95
C ALA A 39 -4.30 -2.15 -5.17
N GLU A 40 -3.63 -1.91 -4.04
CA GLU A 40 -3.06 -2.92 -3.15
C GLU A 40 -4.09 -3.99 -2.80
N ARG A 41 -5.30 -3.58 -2.44
CA ARG A 41 -6.38 -4.50 -2.04
C ARG A 41 -6.87 -5.36 -3.19
N VAL A 42 -7.03 -4.79 -4.39
CA VAL A 42 -7.48 -5.56 -5.57
C VAL A 42 -6.39 -6.54 -6.03
N LEU A 43 -5.14 -6.09 -6.10
CA LEU A 43 -4.02 -6.92 -6.52
C LEU A 43 -3.71 -8.00 -5.48
N GLY A 44 -3.76 -7.68 -4.19
CA GLY A 44 -3.63 -8.64 -3.09
C GLY A 44 -4.71 -9.72 -3.16
N GLN A 45 -5.97 -9.34 -3.39
CA GLN A 45 -7.04 -10.33 -3.57
C GLN A 45 -6.84 -11.20 -4.83
N ALA A 46 -6.28 -10.65 -5.90
CA ALA A 46 -5.95 -11.42 -7.10
C ALA A 46 -4.83 -12.45 -6.83
N LEU A 47 -3.84 -12.14 -5.99
CA LEU A 47 -2.82 -13.09 -5.53
C LEU A 47 -3.45 -14.20 -4.68
N LEU A 48 -4.29 -13.85 -3.71
CA LEU A 48 -4.99 -14.83 -2.87
C LEU A 48 -5.85 -15.80 -3.70
N ASN A 49 -6.53 -15.28 -4.74
CA ASN A 49 -7.31 -16.11 -5.66
C ASN A 49 -6.44 -17.07 -6.49
N LYS A 50 -5.14 -16.81 -6.63
CA LYS A 50 -4.14 -17.71 -7.25
C LYS A 50 -3.44 -18.62 -6.23
N GLY A 51 -3.85 -18.60 -4.95
CA GLY A 51 -3.20 -19.35 -3.87
C GLY A 51 -1.84 -18.78 -3.44
N GLN A 52 -1.57 -17.52 -3.76
CA GLN A 52 -0.34 -16.81 -3.37
C GLN A 52 -0.65 -15.85 -2.21
N GLN A 53 0.31 -15.66 -1.28
CA GLN A 53 0.18 -14.67 -0.20
C GLN A 53 0.15 -13.24 -0.76
N ALA A 54 -0.53 -12.32 -0.09
CA ALA A 54 -0.45 -10.90 -0.41
C ALA A 54 0.82 -10.27 0.21
N GLY A 55 1.21 -9.08 -0.25
CA GLY A 55 2.38 -8.35 0.24
C GLY A 55 2.32 -7.97 1.72
N VAL A 56 1.12 -7.69 2.25
CA VAL A 56 0.94 -7.40 3.69
C VAL A 56 1.23 -8.62 4.56
N ASP A 57 0.90 -9.82 4.08
CA ASP A 57 1.12 -11.07 4.81
C ASP A 57 2.62 -11.38 4.95
N TRP A 58 3.40 -11.10 3.91
CA TRP A 58 4.87 -11.25 3.98
C TRP A 58 5.52 -10.30 5.00
N LYS A 59 5.08 -9.02 5.04
CA LYS A 59 5.60 -8.03 5.99
C LYS A 59 5.26 -8.43 7.43
N PHE A 60 4.05 -8.95 7.65
CA PHE A 60 3.64 -9.51 8.93
C PHE A 60 4.49 -10.73 9.30
N ASP A 61 4.69 -11.69 8.40
CA ASP A 61 5.49 -12.90 8.67
C ASP A 61 6.94 -12.55 9.09
N ALA A 62 7.56 -11.56 8.43
CA ALA A 62 8.89 -11.08 8.79
C ALA A 62 8.92 -10.38 10.16
N ALA A 63 7.93 -9.53 10.44
CA ALA A 63 7.80 -8.83 11.72
C ALA A 63 7.49 -9.78 12.88
N ASP A 64 6.61 -10.75 12.68
CA ASP A 64 6.24 -11.77 13.66
C ASP A 64 7.42 -12.66 14.02
N LEU A 65 8.22 -13.06 13.03
CA LEU A 65 9.43 -13.85 13.27
C LEU A 65 10.42 -13.10 14.19
N ALA A 66 10.65 -11.81 13.94
CA ALA A 66 11.52 -10.99 14.77
C ALA A 66 10.93 -10.76 16.17
N HIS A 67 9.65 -10.41 16.25
CA HIS A 67 8.94 -10.18 17.51
C HIS A 67 8.91 -11.44 18.39
N THR A 68 8.61 -12.60 17.80
CA THR A 68 8.61 -13.88 18.50
C THR A 68 9.99 -14.22 19.05
N LYS A 69 11.06 -13.97 18.29
CA LYS A 69 12.43 -14.17 18.78
C LYS A 69 12.81 -13.24 19.93
N LEU A 70 12.35 -11.99 19.91
CA LEU A 70 12.72 -10.99 20.92
C LEU A 70 11.85 -11.06 22.19
N HIS A 71 10.57 -11.39 22.04
CA HIS A 71 9.58 -11.29 23.11
C HIS A 71 8.97 -12.64 23.52
N GLY A 72 9.32 -13.74 22.84
CA GLY A 72 8.85 -15.09 23.16
C GLY A 72 7.36 -15.32 22.93
N ARG A 73 6.69 -14.43 22.18
CA ARG A 73 5.25 -14.52 21.89
C ARG A 73 4.95 -14.01 20.47
N PRO A 74 3.91 -14.54 19.80
CA PRO A 74 3.51 -14.06 18.48
C PRO A 74 3.03 -12.62 18.52
N LEU A 75 3.21 -11.93 17.41
CA LEU A 75 2.68 -10.61 17.13
C LEU A 75 1.18 -10.72 16.84
N ASP A 76 0.40 -9.78 17.38
CA ASP A 76 -1.03 -9.73 17.09
C ASP A 76 -1.25 -9.16 15.68
N SER A 77 -1.70 -10.02 14.76
CA SER A 77 -1.93 -9.66 13.36
C SER A 77 -2.95 -8.52 13.20
N LYS A 78 -3.97 -8.48 14.06
CA LYS A 78 -4.96 -7.40 14.02
C LYS A 78 -4.33 -6.06 14.38
N THR A 79 -3.64 -5.98 15.51
CA THR A 79 -2.96 -4.75 15.95
C THR A 79 -1.91 -4.30 14.92
N PHE A 80 -1.16 -5.23 14.32
CA PHE A 80 -0.21 -4.91 13.26
C PHE A 80 -0.89 -4.31 12.04
N ASN A 81 -1.97 -4.94 11.56
CA ASN A 81 -2.72 -4.46 10.40
C ASN A 81 -3.43 -3.14 10.67
N ASP A 82 -3.96 -2.94 11.88
CA ASP A 82 -4.60 -1.68 12.28
C ASP A 82 -3.57 -0.55 12.32
N ALA A 83 -2.36 -0.82 12.81
CA ALA A 83 -1.26 0.15 12.79
C ALA A 83 -0.79 0.46 11.36
N ASP A 84 -0.59 -0.56 10.52
CA ASP A 84 -0.10 -0.39 9.13
C ASP A 84 -1.13 0.30 8.22
N ASN A 85 -2.42 0.28 8.58
CA ASN A 85 -3.50 0.90 7.82
C ASN A 85 -4.08 2.17 8.46
N CYS A 86 -3.49 2.69 9.55
CA CYS A 86 -4.07 3.79 10.32
C CYS A 86 -4.28 5.07 9.49
N VAL A 87 -3.28 5.48 8.70
CA VAL A 87 -3.37 6.68 7.84
C VAL A 87 -4.38 6.48 6.72
N THR A 88 -4.47 5.28 6.15
CA THR A 88 -5.48 4.97 5.13
C THR A 88 -6.89 5.01 5.71
N ALA A 89 -7.06 4.55 6.95
CA ALA A 89 -8.34 4.63 7.65
C ALA A 89 -8.73 6.09 7.91
N ALA A 90 -7.80 6.92 8.39
CA ALA A 90 -8.01 8.35 8.63
C ALA A 90 -8.38 9.13 7.34
N LEU A 91 -7.82 8.73 6.19
CA LEU A 91 -8.14 9.36 4.90
C LEU A 91 -9.49 8.92 4.31
N ARG A 92 -10.00 7.73 4.68
CA ARG A 92 -11.21 7.15 4.09
C ARG A 92 -12.46 7.33 4.93
N HIS A 93 -12.30 7.34 6.25
CA HIS A 93 -13.39 7.37 7.21
C HIS A 93 -13.44 8.74 7.90
N PHE A 94 -14.64 9.26 8.08
CA PHE A 94 -14.89 10.47 8.85
C PHE A 94 -16.27 10.39 9.48
N ASP A 95 -16.32 9.73 10.64
CA ASP A 95 -17.53 9.54 11.43
C ASP A 95 -17.75 10.70 12.40
N LYS A 96 -18.96 10.79 12.97
CA LYS A 96 -19.34 11.88 13.90
C LYS A 96 -18.45 12.01 15.12
N ALA A 97 -17.76 10.95 15.52
CA ALA A 97 -16.89 10.92 16.68
C ALA A 97 -15.43 11.28 16.36
N ASP A 98 -15.08 11.37 15.08
CA ASP A 98 -13.70 11.60 14.65
C ASP A 98 -13.32 13.09 14.78
N ALA A 99 -12.08 13.32 15.19
CA ALA A 99 -11.51 14.66 15.14
C ALA A 99 -11.32 15.09 13.67
N PRO A 100 -11.53 16.37 13.34
CA PRO A 100 -11.28 16.88 12.00
C PRO A 100 -9.79 16.86 11.62
N ASP A 101 -8.91 16.86 12.61
CA ASP A 101 -7.46 16.89 12.45
C ASP A 101 -6.85 15.57 12.94
N PHE A 102 -5.80 15.11 12.25
CA PHE A 102 -4.93 14.02 12.70
C PHE A 102 -3.48 14.31 12.31
N GLU A 103 -2.53 13.75 13.07
CA GLU A 103 -1.11 13.90 12.81
C GLU A 103 -0.56 12.64 12.13
N ALA A 104 0.15 12.82 11.02
CA ALA A 104 0.84 11.75 10.31
C ALA A 104 1.93 12.31 9.41
N ASP A 105 2.99 11.51 9.18
CA ASP A 105 3.88 11.70 8.05
C ASP A 105 3.23 11.08 6.81
N LEU A 106 2.62 11.95 5.99
CA LEU A 106 1.92 11.49 4.78
C LEU A 106 2.88 11.00 3.69
N GLU A 107 4.11 11.51 3.63
CA GLU A 107 5.10 11.07 2.65
C GLU A 107 5.57 9.66 2.98
N GLU A 108 5.91 9.40 4.25
CA GLU A 108 6.27 8.06 4.72
C GLU A 108 5.11 7.06 4.53
N ALA A 109 3.89 7.46 4.92
CA ALA A 109 2.72 6.60 4.75
C ALA A 109 2.42 6.27 3.27
N ALA A 110 2.57 7.26 2.38
CA ALA A 110 2.42 7.05 0.94
C ALA A 110 3.50 6.13 0.38
N CYS A 111 4.76 6.32 0.78
CA CYS A 111 5.89 5.48 0.39
C CYS A 111 5.63 4.01 0.73
N TRP A 112 5.29 3.70 1.99
CA TRP A 112 5.07 2.31 2.40
C TRP A 112 3.83 1.67 1.77
N MET A 113 2.77 2.44 1.52
CA MET A 113 1.60 1.93 0.80
C MET A 113 1.93 1.61 -0.67
N LEU A 114 2.72 2.45 -1.32
CA LEU A 114 3.21 2.20 -2.68
C LEU A 114 4.10 0.96 -2.76
N VAL A 115 5.02 0.76 -1.80
CA VAL A 115 5.84 -0.45 -1.72
C VAL A 115 4.96 -1.70 -1.69
N ARG A 116 3.93 -1.72 -0.83
CA ARG A 116 2.98 -2.86 -0.73
C ARG A 116 2.23 -3.10 -2.04
N ALA A 117 1.71 -2.04 -2.67
CA ALA A 117 0.96 -2.13 -3.91
C ALA A 117 1.84 -2.61 -5.08
N CYS A 118 3.07 -2.07 -5.19
CA CYS A 118 4.03 -2.47 -6.22
C CYS A 118 4.48 -3.91 -6.05
N GLU A 119 4.72 -4.38 -4.82
CA GLU A 119 5.05 -5.78 -4.57
C GLU A 119 3.92 -6.72 -5.03
N ASN A 120 2.65 -6.37 -4.74
CA ASN A 120 1.52 -7.15 -5.24
C ASN A 120 1.46 -7.19 -6.77
N ALA A 121 1.70 -6.05 -7.43
CA ALA A 121 1.74 -5.96 -8.89
C ALA A 121 2.89 -6.80 -9.48
N HIS A 122 4.08 -6.72 -8.89
CA HIS A 122 5.26 -7.48 -9.29
C HIS A 122 5.02 -8.98 -9.20
N ARG A 123 4.47 -9.47 -8.07
CA ARG A 123 4.15 -10.89 -7.87
C ARG A 123 3.08 -11.42 -8.82
N LEU A 124 2.20 -10.55 -9.32
CA LEU A 124 1.24 -10.88 -10.37
C LEU A 124 1.85 -10.90 -11.78
N GLY A 125 3.12 -10.49 -11.93
CA GLY A 125 3.82 -10.36 -13.21
C GLY A 125 3.39 -9.13 -14.00
N LEU A 126 2.88 -8.08 -13.34
CA LEU A 126 2.44 -6.85 -13.99
C LEU A 126 3.61 -5.87 -14.16
N THR A 127 3.68 -5.25 -15.32
CA THR A 127 4.48 -4.02 -15.51
C THR A 127 3.65 -2.83 -15.07
N VAL A 128 4.25 -1.92 -14.29
CA VAL A 128 3.62 -0.72 -13.75
C VAL A 128 4.42 0.50 -14.19
N GLN A 129 3.79 1.43 -14.90
CA GLN A 129 4.43 2.69 -15.28
C GLN A 129 4.74 3.55 -14.04
N GLY A 130 5.86 4.27 -14.08
CA GLY A 130 6.32 5.11 -12.96
C GLY A 130 7.06 4.34 -11.86
N PHE A 131 7.06 3.01 -11.87
CA PHE A 131 7.75 2.20 -10.86
C PHE A 131 9.25 2.51 -10.79
N ASP A 132 9.94 2.59 -11.93
CA ASP A 132 11.38 2.85 -11.95
C ASP A 132 11.74 4.20 -11.32
N ALA A 133 10.96 5.25 -11.62
CA ALA A 133 11.15 6.58 -11.05
C ALA A 133 10.89 6.60 -9.53
N PHE A 134 9.86 5.89 -9.08
CA PHE A 134 9.62 5.70 -7.65
C PHE A 134 10.74 4.91 -6.97
N ASN A 135 11.22 3.86 -7.61
CA ASN A 135 12.30 3.01 -7.10
C ASN A 135 13.61 3.81 -6.97
N ASP A 136 13.98 4.60 -7.98
CA ASP A 136 15.12 5.52 -7.90
C ASP A 136 14.99 6.51 -6.74
N TRP A 137 13.80 7.10 -6.59
CA TRP A 137 13.50 7.98 -5.47
C TRP A 137 13.67 7.26 -4.12
N PHE A 138 13.12 6.05 -3.99
CA PHE A 138 13.16 5.24 -2.78
C PHE A 138 14.61 4.91 -2.36
N TYR A 139 15.45 4.56 -3.32
CA TYR A 139 16.87 4.31 -3.04
C TYR A 139 17.60 5.56 -2.52
N GLN A 140 17.36 6.72 -3.13
CA GLN A 140 18.00 7.97 -2.76
C GLN A 140 17.55 8.49 -1.38
N HIS A 141 16.28 8.32 -1.03
CA HIS A 141 15.68 8.99 0.13
C HIS A 141 15.43 8.07 1.33
N THR A 142 15.32 6.76 1.10
CA THR A 142 14.98 5.78 2.16
C THR A 142 16.13 4.82 2.45
N VAL A 143 16.83 4.34 1.42
CA VAL A 143 17.97 3.42 1.59
C VAL A 143 19.29 4.17 1.81
N GLY A 144 19.40 5.40 1.30
CA GLY A 144 20.53 6.30 1.55
C GLY A 144 21.79 5.95 0.74
N VAL A 145 21.61 5.62 -0.55
CA VAL A 145 22.72 5.42 -1.51
C VAL A 145 23.03 6.72 -2.24
#